data_AF-A0A2E4LKL4-F1
#
_entry.id   AF-A0A2E4LKL4-F1
#
_cell.length_a   1.000
_cell.length_b   1.000
_cell.length_c   1.000
_cell.angle_alpha   90.00
_cell.angle_beta   90.00
_cell.angle_gamma   90.00
#
_symmetry.space_group_name_H-M   'P 1'
#
loop_
_entity.id
_entity.type
_entity.pdbx_description
1 polymer ?
#
loop_
_entity_poly.entity_id
_entity_poly.type
_entity_poly.pdbx_seq_one_letter_code
_entity_poly.pdbx_strand_id
1 'polypeptide(L)' 'MPEQEIIDSLVRKGLELSVSAGGELERSCWMVVHEHHHGVRPSEYDIREIDEELYLAVLDAARQS' A
#
# COMPACT_ATOMS: atom_id res chain seq x y z
N MET A 1 -17.40 5.28 6.35
CA MET A 1 -17.12 3.86 6.65
C MET A 1 -15.63 3.81 6.93
N PRO A 2 -15.20 3.34 8.12
CA PRO A 2 -13.80 3.42 8.54
C PRO A 2 -12.84 2.73 7.56
N GLU A 3 -13.32 1.74 6.81
CA GLU A 3 -12.56 1.02 5.79
C GLU A 3 -12.19 1.87 4.56
N GLN A 4 -13.11 2.70 4.05
CA GLN A 4 -12.82 3.57 2.91
C GLN A 4 -11.79 4.66 3.27
N GLU A 5 -11.86 5.18 4.50
CA GLU A 5 -10.90 6.19 4.98
C GLU A 5 -9.48 5.60 5.09
N ILE A 6 -9.37 4.33 5.46
CA ILE A 6 -8.09 3.60 5.46
C ILE A 6 -7.58 3.44 4.02
N ILE A 7 -8.43 2.98 3.09
CA ILE A 7 -8.06 2.82 1.68
C ILE A 7 -7.55 4.14 1.11
N ASP A 8 -8.30 5.24 1.25
CA ASP A 8 -7.92 6.56 0.72
C ASP A 8 -6.58 7.05 1.32
N SER A 9 -6.36 6.82 2.61
CA SER A 9 -5.10 7.14 3.27
C SER A 9 -3.93 6.33 2.71
N LEU A 10 -4.13 5.03 2.48
CA LEU A 10 -3.09 4.16 1.95
C LEU A 10 -2.81 4.43 0.46
N VAL A 11 -3.83 4.76 -0.33
CA VAL A 11 -3.68 5.21 -1.73
C VAL A 11 -2.77 6.43 -1.80
N ARG A 12 -3.03 7.46 -0.99
CA ARG A 12 -2.18 8.67 -0.97
C ARG A 12 -0.72 8.34 -0.66
N LYS A 13 -0.48 7.55 0.39
CA LYS A 13 0.88 7.11 0.75
C LYS A 13 1.54 6.27 -0.35
N GLY A 14 0.78 5.38 -0.98
CA GLY A 14 1.25 4.52 -2.07
C GLY A 14 1.65 5.32 -3.31
N LEU A 15 0.85 6.32 -3.69
CA LEU A 15 1.15 7.24 -4.80
C LEU A 15 2.36 8.13 -4.49
N GLU A 16 2.46 8.69 -3.29
CA GLU A 16 3.62 9.48 -2.87
C GLU A 16 4.91 8.64 -2.88
N LEU A 17 4.84 7.41 -2.37
CA LEU A 17 5.97 6.50 -2.37
C LEU A 17 6.38 6.09 -3.79
N SER A 18 5.42 5.81 -4.68
CA SER A 18 5.69 5.37 -6.04
C SER A 18 6.44 6.41 -6.85
N VAL A 19 6.14 7.70 -6.67
CA VAL A 19 6.88 8.81 -7.29
C VAL A 19 8.37 8.77 -6.90
N SER A 20 8.66 8.51 -5.63
CA SER A 20 10.05 8.42 -5.14
C SER A 20 10.75 7.10 -5.50
N ALA A 21 9.96 6.05 -5.79
CA ALA A 21 10.44 4.69 -6.08
C ALA A 21 10.52 4.38 -7.60
N GLY A 22 10.56 5.40 -8.45
CA GLY A 22 10.70 5.22 -9.91
C GLY A 22 9.43 4.76 -10.63
N GLY A 23 8.26 4.97 -10.03
CA GLY A 23 6.96 4.62 -10.62
C GLY A 23 6.47 3.21 -10.28
N GLU A 24 7.14 2.51 -9.37
CA GLU A 24 6.78 1.15 -8.92
C GLU A 24 5.53 1.17 -8.02
N LEU A 25 4.35 1.36 -8.64
CA LEU A 25 3.08 1.53 -7.93
C LEU A 25 2.68 0.29 -7.13
N GLU A 26 2.73 -0.90 -7.74
CA GLU A 26 2.33 -2.16 -7.09
C GLU A 26 3.18 -2.43 -5.85
N ARG A 27 4.51 -2.30 -5.98
CA ARG A 27 5.44 -2.40 -4.86
C ARG A 27 5.12 -1.37 -3.78
N SER A 28 4.83 -0.14 -4.16
CA SER A 28 4.55 0.94 -3.20
C SER A 28 3.25 0.70 -2.44
N CYS A 29 2.19 0.27 -3.12
CA CYS A 29 0.93 -0.14 -2.51
C CYS A 29 1.12 -1.32 -1.55
N TRP A 30 1.89 -2.33 -1.96
CA TRP A 30 2.22 -3.47 -1.09
C TRP A 30 2.98 -3.01 0.17
N MET A 31 3.97 -2.12 0.04
CA MET A 31 4.77 -1.62 1.16
C MET A 31 3.94 -0.84 2.19
N VAL A 32 3.00 0.01 1.75
CA VAL A 32 2.18 0.81 2.68
C VAL A 32 1.12 -0.05 3.39
N VAL A 33 0.61 -1.09 2.71
CA VAL A 33 -0.32 -2.06 3.32
C VAL A 33 0.41 -2.96 4.30
N HIS A 34 1.63 -3.41 3.96
CA HIS A 34 2.50 -4.13 4.87
C HIS A 34 2.79 -3.31 6.14
N GLU A 35 3.21 -2.05 5.99
CA GLU A 35 3.47 -1.16 7.12
C GLU A 35 2.20 -0.91 7.95
N HIS A 36 1.03 -0.80 7.33
CA HIS A 36 -0.24 -0.67 8.03
C HIS A 36 -0.58 -1.93 8.84
N HIS A 37 -0.42 -3.11 8.25
CA HIS A 37 -0.78 -4.39 8.87
C HIS A 37 0.18 -4.76 10.01
N HIS A 38 1.48 -4.52 9.83
CA HIS A 38 2.52 -4.93 10.78
C HIS A 38 3.02 -3.82 11.70
N GLY A 39 2.71 -2.55 11.40
CA GLY A 39 3.23 -1.38 12.12
C GLY A 39 4.71 -1.06 11.85
N VAL A 40 5.33 -1.72 10.87
CA VAL A 40 6.76 -1.61 10.56
C VAL A 40 6.94 -1.74 9.05
N ARG A 41 7.83 -0.93 8.47
CA ARG A 41 8.18 -1.05 7.05
C ARG A 41 8.81 -2.41 6.73
N PRO A 42 8.54 -2.96 5.53
CA PRO A 42 9.17 -4.19 5.12
C PRO A 42 10.68 -3.98 4.94
N SER A 43 11.47 -4.91 5.46
CA SER A 43 12.90 -5.03 5.13
C SER A 43 13.07 -5.70 3.77
N GLU A 44 14.29 -5.70 3.24
CA GLU A 44 14.60 -6.56 2.10
C GLU A 44 14.31 -8.03 2.45
N TYR A 45 13.65 -8.75 1.54
CA TYR A 45 13.21 -10.14 1.72
C TYR A 45 12.25 -10.38 2.90
N ASP A 46 11.44 -9.37 3.26
CA ASP A 46 10.35 -9.58 4.22
C ASP A 46 9.32 -10.58 3.67
N ILE A 47 9.17 -11.72 4.36
CA ILE A 47 8.29 -12.83 3.96
C ILE A 47 6.92 -12.78 4.64
N ARG A 48 6.63 -11.73 5.42
CA ARG A 48 5.36 -11.65 6.13
C ARG A 48 4.21 -11.47 5.16
N GLU A 49 3.13 -12.17 5.44
CA GLU A 49 1.85 -12.01 4.73
C GLU A 49 1.28 -10.62 5.00
N ILE A 50 0.45 -10.13 4.08
CA ILE A 50 -0.28 -8.88 4.23
C ILE A 50 -1.77 -9.17 4.09
N ASP A 51 -2.60 -8.21 4.49
CA ASP A 51 -4.02 -8.22 4.13
C ASP A 51 -4.16 -8.06 2.60
N GLU A 52 -4.44 -9.18 1.92
CA GLU A 52 -4.53 -9.24 0.47
C GLU A 52 -5.75 -8.45 -0.06
N GLU A 53 -6.89 -8.51 0.63
CA GLU A 53 -8.10 -7.80 0.22
C GLU A 53 -7.87 -6.28 0.28
N LEU A 54 -7.27 -5.80 1.37
CA LEU A 54 -6.90 -4.39 1.50
C LEU A 54 -5.87 -3.97 0.45
N TYR A 55 -4.88 -4.82 0.15
CA TYR A 55 -3.91 -4.55 -0.89
C TYR A 55 -4.55 -4.39 -2.27
N LEU A 56 -5.44 -5.30 -2.65
CA LEU A 56 -6.13 -5.23 -3.92
C LEU A 56 -7.04 -4.00 -4.01
N ALA A 57 -7.74 -3.65 -2.92
CA ALA A 57 -8.58 -2.45 -2.86
C ALA A 57 -7.76 -1.15 -3.02
N VAL A 58 -6.62 -1.05 -2.32
CA VAL A 58 -5.70 0.09 -2.42
C VAL A 58 -5.10 0.19 -3.81
N LEU A 59 -4.64 -0.93 -4.38
CA LEU A 59 -4.05 -0.94 -5.72
C LEU A 59 -5.06 -0.53 -6.80
N ASP A 60 -6.28 -1.04 -6.73
CA ASP A 60 -7.34 -0.70 -7.68
C ASP A 60 -7.71 0.79 -7.61
N ALA A 61 -7.90 1.32 -6.41
CA ALA A 61 -8.19 2.74 -6.20
C ALA A 61 -7.04 3.65 -6.67
N ALA A 62 -5.78 3.25 -6.42
CA ALA A 62 -4.62 4.01 -6.85
C ALA A 62 -4.45 4.05 -8.38
N ARG A 63 -4.83 2.98 -9.09
CA ARG A 63 -4.81 2.93 -10.56
C ARG A 63 -5.86 3.81 -11.22
N GLN A 64 -6.92 4.17 -10.50
CA GLN A 64 -8.01 5.02 -10.96
C GLN A 64 -7.84 6.50 -10.58
N SER A 65 -6.76 6.83 -9.85
CA SER A 65 -6.45 8.18 -9.36
C SER A 65 -5.73 9.06 -10.38
#